data_AF-A0A7J3I528-F1
#
_entry.id   AF-A0A7J3I528-F1
#
_cell.length_a   1.000
_cell.length_b   1.000
_cell.length_c   1.000
_cell.angle_alpha   90.00
_cell.angle_beta   90.00
_cell.angle_gamma   90.00
#
_symmetry.space_group_name_H-M   'P 1'
#
loop_
_entity.id
_entity.type
_entity.pdbx_description
1 polymer ?
#
loop_
_entity_poly.entity_id
_entity_poly.type
_entity_poly.pdbx_seq_one_letter_code
_entity_poly.pdbx_strand_id
1 'polypeptide(L)'
;MMRKAGLNVIEAFDHSSKNVEELVKNADVLVVRSRTKVTRTLIEAATQLKLIARCGVGLDNVDLKAAEERGIRVINSPESSAISVAELTMGLILSLFRMIPLADRSMKEGKW
;
A
#
# COMPACT_ATOMS: atom_id res chain seq x y z
N MET A 1 9.74 -15.95 -2.06
CA MET A 1 9.26 -16.53 -3.33
C MET A 1 9.97 -15.92 -4.53
N MET A 2 9.95 -14.59 -4.72
CA MET A 2 10.58 -13.91 -5.87
C MET A 2 12.10 -14.18 -6.02
N ARG A 3 12.88 -14.04 -4.94
CA ARG A 3 14.33 -14.40 -4.98
C ARG A 3 14.57 -15.87 -5.34
N LYS A 4 13.70 -16.77 -4.88
CA LYS A 4 13.77 -18.21 -5.21
C LYS A 4 13.43 -18.48 -6.69
N ALA A 5 12.65 -17.61 -7.31
CA ALA A 5 12.36 -17.64 -8.75
C ALA A 5 13.47 -16.98 -9.60
N GLY A 6 14.61 -16.62 -9.02
CA GLY A 6 15.75 -16.02 -9.72
C GLY A 6 15.64 -14.51 -9.96
N LEU A 7 14.63 -13.84 -9.37
CA LEU A 7 14.48 -12.39 -9.51
C LEU A 7 15.43 -11.64 -8.56
N ASN A 8 16.06 -10.57 -9.07
CA ASN A 8 16.76 -9.61 -8.23
C ASN A 8 15.74 -8.75 -7.48
N VAL A 9 15.75 -8.83 -6.15
CA VAL A 9 14.80 -8.09 -5.29
C VAL A 9 15.59 -7.11 -4.43
N ILE A 10 15.18 -5.85 -4.47
CA ILE A 10 15.71 -4.79 -3.59
C ILE A 10 14.59 -4.40 -2.64
N GLU A 11 14.85 -4.52 -1.34
CA GLU A 11 13.90 -4.18 -0.28
C GLU A 11 14.25 -2.79 0.26
N ALA A 12 13.32 -1.85 0.06
CA ALA A 12 13.52 -0.42 0.28
C ALA A 12 12.51 0.12 1.31
N PHE A 13 12.56 -0.40 2.54
CA PHE A 13 11.55 -0.13 3.56
C PHE A 13 11.69 1.23 4.27
N ASP A 14 12.89 1.82 4.27
CA ASP A 14 13.22 2.95 5.16
C ASP A 14 13.97 4.07 4.43
N HIS A 15 13.32 4.65 3.42
CA HIS A 15 13.98 5.60 2.51
C HIS A 15 13.27 6.95 2.48
N SER A 16 14.07 8.02 2.57
CA SER A 16 13.68 9.32 2.04
C SER A 16 13.50 9.21 0.53
N SER A 17 12.60 10.02 -0.04
CA SER A 17 12.17 9.92 -1.44
C SER A 17 13.33 9.85 -2.46
N LYS A 18 14.48 10.47 -2.14
CA LYS A 18 15.67 10.50 -3.00
C LYS A 18 16.29 9.13 -3.28
N ASN A 19 16.29 8.21 -2.32
CA ASN A 19 16.87 6.88 -2.55
C ASN A 19 15.98 6.01 -3.46
N VAL A 20 14.66 6.24 -3.45
CA VAL A 20 13.72 5.46 -4.28
C VAL A 20 13.86 5.79 -5.76
N GLU A 21 14.10 7.06 -6.09
CA GLU A 21 14.33 7.50 -7.48
C GLU A 21 15.58 6.87 -8.10
N GLU A 22 16.65 6.69 -7.33
CA GLU A 22 17.85 6.02 -7.84
C GLU A 22 17.63 4.52 -8.05
N LEU A 23 16.95 3.86 -7.11
CA LEU A 23 16.67 2.43 -7.18
C LEU A 23 15.70 2.09 -8.32
N VAL A 24 14.73 2.96 -8.61
CA VAL A 24 13.69 2.67 -9.60
C VAL A 24 14.18 2.81 -11.05
N LYS A 25 15.27 3.57 -11.30
CA LYS A 25 15.81 3.79 -12.66
C LYS A 25 16.03 2.49 -13.42
N ASN A 26 16.54 1.46 -12.72
CA ASN A 26 16.90 0.18 -13.32
C ASN A 26 15.93 -0.96 -12.94
N ALA A 27 14.75 -0.65 -12.40
CA ALA A 27 13.78 -1.65 -11.98
C ALA A 27 12.75 -1.93 -13.08
N ASP A 28 12.56 -3.20 -13.43
CA ASP A 28 11.44 -3.63 -14.29
C ASP A 28 10.08 -3.57 -13.58
N VAL A 29 10.08 -3.80 -12.26
CA VAL A 29 8.87 -3.91 -11.44
C VAL A 29 9.04 -3.12 -10.15
N LEU A 30 8.04 -2.29 -9.84
CA LEU A 30 7.94 -1.57 -8.58
C LEU A 30 6.79 -2.14 -7.75
N VAL A 31 7.09 -2.64 -6.55
CA VAL A 31 6.09 -3.14 -5.61
C VAL A 31 5.93 -2.14 -4.46
N VAL A 32 4.71 -1.64 -4.25
CA VAL A 32 4.43 -0.61 -3.23
C VAL A 32 3.21 -0.95 -2.40
N ARG A 33 3.14 -0.38 -1.19
CA ARG A 33 1.94 -0.41 -0.32
C ARG A 33 1.26 0.97 -0.28
N SER A 34 0.97 1.52 0.89
CA SER A 34 0.28 2.82 1.06
C SER A 34 1.23 4.00 1.29
N ARG A 35 2.42 3.76 1.86
CA ARG A 35 3.37 4.82 2.27
C ARG A 35 4.02 5.51 1.07
N THR A 36 4.58 4.73 0.14
CA THR A 36 5.27 5.26 -1.04
C THR A 36 4.26 5.90 -2.00
N LYS A 37 4.51 7.15 -2.40
CA LYS A 37 3.74 7.83 -3.45
C LYS A 37 4.45 7.64 -4.78
N VAL A 38 3.78 7.00 -5.73
CA VAL A 38 4.28 6.78 -7.08
C VAL A 38 3.81 7.95 -7.94
N THR A 39 4.51 9.07 -7.80
CA THR A 39 4.22 10.32 -8.51
C THR A 39 4.66 10.26 -9.97
N ARG A 40 4.18 11.18 -10.80
CA ARG A 40 4.68 11.39 -12.17
C ARG A 40 6.20 11.50 -12.22
N THR A 41 6.82 12.25 -11.31
CA THR A 41 8.28 12.44 -11.27
C THR A 41 9.03 11.11 -11.06
N LEU A 42 8.52 10.24 -10.17
CA LEU A 42 9.09 8.92 -9.95
C LEU A 42 8.92 8.01 -11.16
N ILE A 43 7.73 8.03 -11.77
CA ILE A 43 7.42 7.29 -13.00
C ILE A 43 8.34 7.74 -14.14
N GLU A 44 8.61 9.04 -14.24
CA GLU A 44 9.49 9.63 -15.25
C GLU A 44 10.97 9.26 -15.03
N ALA A 45 11.42 9.18 -13.78
CA ALA A 45 12.76 8.72 -13.44
C ALA A 45 12.97 7.22 -13.73
N ALA A 46 11.90 6.42 -13.73
CA ALA A 46 11.95 4.97 -13.91
C ALA A 46 11.99 4.58 -15.40
N THR A 47 13.18 4.51 -15.99
CA THR A 47 13.36 4.34 -17.44
C THR A 47 13.07 2.93 -17.96
N GLN A 48 13.13 1.91 -17.11
CA GLN A 48 12.90 0.49 -17.48
C GLN A 48 11.62 -0.10 -16.90
N LEU A 49 10.84 0.69 -16.17
CA LEU A 49 9.69 0.20 -15.42
C LEU A 49 8.58 -0.26 -16.36
N LYS A 50 8.09 -1.49 -16.15
CA LYS A 50 7.03 -2.12 -16.95
C LYS A 50 5.76 -2.37 -16.13
N LEU A 51 5.92 -2.56 -14.81
CA LEU A 51 4.83 -2.93 -13.91
C LEU A 51 4.93 -2.21 -12.58
N ILE A 52 3.83 -1.61 -12.15
CA ILE A 52 3.62 -1.15 -10.77
C ILE A 52 2.61 -2.11 -10.12
N ALA A 53 3.06 -2.84 -9.10
CA ALA A 53 2.20 -3.72 -8.31
C ALA A 53 1.90 -3.08 -6.96
N ARG A 54 0.65 -2.71 -6.75
CA ARG A 54 0.18 -2.13 -5.49
C ARG A 54 -0.39 -3.23 -4.61
N CYS A 55 0.25 -3.49 -3.47
CA CYS A 55 -0.24 -4.43 -2.45
C CYS A 55 -1.38 -3.80 -1.62
N GLY A 56 -2.60 -3.90 -2.15
CA GLY A 56 -3.85 -3.54 -1.47
C GLY A 56 -4.95 -3.14 -2.46
N VAL A 57 -6.10 -2.71 -1.95
CA VAL A 57 -7.31 -2.43 -2.75
C VAL A 57 -7.22 -1.11 -3.53
N GLY A 58 -7.07 0.03 -2.85
CA GLY A 58 -7.03 1.35 -3.50
C GLY A 58 -5.73 1.62 -4.30
N LEU A 59 -5.82 2.53 -5.27
CA LEU A 59 -4.73 2.99 -6.13
C LEU A 59 -4.37 4.47 -5.89
N ASP A 60 -4.85 5.06 -4.80
CA ASP A 60 -4.80 6.50 -4.51
C ASP A 60 -3.38 7.07 -4.37
N ASN A 61 -2.39 6.19 -4.24
CA ASN A 61 -0.97 6.56 -4.13
C ASN A 61 -0.18 6.37 -5.42
N VAL A 62 -0.84 6.13 -6.55
CA VAL A 62 -0.23 5.96 -7.88
C VAL A 62 -0.82 6.96 -8.87
N ASP A 63 0.03 7.69 -9.59
CA ASP A 63 -0.40 8.52 -10.72
C ASP A 63 -0.72 7.62 -11.93
N LEU A 64 -1.98 7.21 -12.02
CA LEU A 64 -2.45 6.30 -13.07
C LEU A 64 -2.31 6.92 -14.47
N LYS A 65 -2.46 8.25 -14.58
CA LYS A 65 -2.34 8.95 -15.86
C LYS A 65 -0.90 8.93 -16.36
N ALA A 66 0.06 9.24 -15.50
CA ALA A 66 1.47 9.16 -15.86
C ALA A 66 1.91 7.72 -16.18
N ALA A 67 1.36 6.72 -15.48
CA ALA A 67 1.63 5.31 -15.78
C ALA A 67 1.09 4.91 -17.16
N GLU A 68 -0.15 5.31 -17.49
CA GLU A 68 -0.78 5.07 -18.79
C GLU A 68 -0.03 5.75 -19.94
N GLU A 69 0.35 7.01 -19.79
CA GLU A 69 1.13 7.77 -20.78
C GLU A 69 2.48 7.09 -21.10
N ARG A 70 3.10 6.42 -20.12
CA ARG A 70 4.32 5.63 -20.31
C ARG A 70 4.09 4.17 -20.73
N GLY A 71 2.85 3.72 -20.85
CA GLY A 71 2.52 2.32 -21.13
C GLY A 71 2.89 1.35 -20.01
N ILE A 72 2.98 1.83 -18.77
CA ILE A 72 3.30 1.03 -17.59
C ILE A 72 2.02 0.41 -17.06
N ARG A 73 2.02 -0.92 -16.89
CA ARG A 73 0.86 -1.62 -16.33
C ARG A 73 0.79 -1.39 -14.83
N VAL A 74 -0.41 -1.09 -14.32
CA VAL A 74 -0.67 -1.00 -12.88
C VAL A 74 -1.61 -2.12 -12.47
N ILE A 75 -1.24 -2.88 -11.44
CA ILE A 75 -2.06 -3.94 -10.85
C ILE A 75 -2.21 -3.73 -9.35
N ASN A 76 -3.35 -4.15 -8.81
CA ASN A 76 -3.67 -4.10 -7.39
C ASN A 76 -4.29 -5.43 -6.91
N SER A 77 -4.76 -5.47 -5.66
CA SER A 77 -5.44 -6.63 -5.09
C SER A 77 -6.84 -6.23 -4.58
N PRO A 78 -7.83 -6.09 -5.49
CA PRO A 78 -9.10 -5.40 -5.22
C PRO A 78 -9.96 -6.03 -4.12
N GLU A 79 -9.85 -7.34 -3.90
CA GLU A 79 -10.68 -8.06 -2.90
C GLU A 79 -9.90 -8.45 -1.64
N SER A 80 -8.60 -8.11 -1.58
CA SER A 80 -7.68 -8.65 -0.56
C SER A 80 -8.04 -8.31 0.89
N SER A 81 -8.82 -7.24 1.12
CA SER A 81 -9.27 -6.83 2.45
C SER A 81 -10.78 -6.91 2.66
N ALA A 82 -11.54 -7.52 1.75
CA ALA A 82 -13.02 -7.50 1.81
C ALA A 82 -13.55 -8.11 3.11
N ILE A 83 -13.06 -9.29 3.50
CA ILE A 83 -13.48 -9.99 4.73
C ILE A 83 -13.08 -9.18 5.97
N SER A 84 -11.81 -8.75 6.07
CA SER A 84 -11.35 -7.98 7.22
C SER A 84 -12.09 -6.64 7.39
N VAL A 85 -12.48 -5.99 6.29
CA VAL A 85 -13.32 -4.79 6.32
C VAL A 85 -14.72 -5.13 6.83
N ALA A 86 -15.32 -6.24 6.39
CA ALA A 86 -16.63 -6.67 6.87
C ALA A 86 -16.61 -7.00 8.38
N GLU A 87 -15.60 -7.75 8.84
CA GLU A 87 -15.39 -8.08 10.25
C GLU A 87 -15.25 -6.81 11.11
N LEU A 88 -14.39 -5.88 10.69
CA LEU A 88 -14.20 -4.63 11.40
C LEU A 88 -15.48 -3.78 11.41
N THR A 89 -16.23 -3.75 10.31
CA THR A 89 -17.51 -3.03 10.22
C THR A 89 -18.51 -3.58 11.22
N MET A 90 -18.68 -4.90 11.29
CA MET A 90 -19.56 -5.54 12.27
C MET A 90 -19.10 -5.26 13.72
N GLY A 91 -17.79 -5.33 13.97
CA GLY A 91 -17.20 -4.97 15.26
C GLY A 91 -17.47 -3.52 15.66
N LEU A 92 -17.38 -2.58 14.71
CA LEU A 92 -17.66 -1.16 14.94
C LEU A 92 -19.15 -0.92 15.21
N ILE A 93 -20.07 -1.58 14.49
CA ILE A 93 -21.51 -1.52 14.75
C ILE A 93 -21.79 -1.93 16.20
N LEU A 94 -21.30 -3.09 16.62
CA LEU A 94 -21.47 -3.57 18.00
C LEU A 94 -20.83 -2.64 19.04
N SER A 95 -19.64 -2.11 18.73
CA SER A 95 -18.90 -1.19 19.59
C SER A 95 -19.66 0.11 19.84
N LEU A 96 -20.33 0.63 18.80
CA LEU A 96 -21.19 1.82 18.91
C LEU A 96 -22.43 1.53 19.77
N PHE A 97 -23.15 0.45 19.50
CA PHE A 97 -24.36 0.09 20.25
C PHE A 97 -24.11 -0.16 21.75
N ARG A 98 -22.93 -0.71 22.09
CA ARG A 98 -22.59 -1.11 23.45
C ARG A 98 -21.60 -0.18 24.14
N MET A 99 -21.24 0.93 23.48
CA MET A 99 -20.25 1.89 23.96
C MET A 99 -18.95 1.23 24.45
N ILE A 100 -18.52 0.16 23.76
CA ILE A 100 -17.41 -0.70 24.22
C ILE A 100 -16.13 0.10 24.50
N PRO A 101 -15.67 1.01 23.61
CA PRO A 101 -14.47 1.79 23.86
C PRO A 101 -14.58 2.73 25.08
N LEU A 102 -15.78 3.20 25.40
CA LEU A 102 -16.03 4.05 26.56
C LEU A 102 -15.99 3.23 27.86
N ALA A 103 -16.68 2.08 27.87
CA ALA A 103 -16.66 1.17 29.00
C ALA A 103 -15.24 0.64 29.28
N ASP A 104 -14.51 0.22 28.24
CA ASP A 104 -13.10 -0.19 28.35
C ASP A 104 -12.22 0.89 28.99
N ARG A 105 -12.41 2.16 28.59
CA ARG A 105 -11.71 3.29 29.21
C ARG A 105 -12.08 3.47 30.68
N SER A 106 -13.38 3.48 31.02
CA SER A 106 -13.87 3.63 32.39
C SER A 106 -13.26 2.59 33.34
N MET A 107 -13.21 1.33 32.89
CA MET A 107 -12.60 0.24 33.64
C MET A 107 -11.12 0.44 33.92
N LYS A 108 -10.37 0.84 32.91
CA LYS A 108 -8.93 1.13 33.04
C LYS A 108 -8.65 2.32 33.95
N GLU A 109 -9.62 3.23 34.11
CA GLU A 109 -9.59 4.35 35.04
C GLU A 109 -10.04 3.97 36.47
N GLY A 110 -10.40 2.71 36.72
CA GLY A 110 -10.88 2.25 38.03
C GLY A 110 -12.31 2.71 38.37
N LYS A 111 -13.07 3.13 37.35
CA LYS A 111 -14.47 3.54 37.48
C LYS A 111 -15.35 2.35 37.07
N TRP A 112 -15.82 1.60 38.07
CA TRP A 112 -16.73 0.45 37.95
C TRP A 112 -18.10 0.79 38.52
#